data_AF-A0A4R4YZB3-F1
#
_entry.id   AF-A0A4R4YZB3-F1
#
_cell.length_a   1.000
_cell.length_b   1.000
_cell.length_c   1.000
_cell.angle_alpha   90.00
_cell.angle_beta   90.00
_cell.angle_gamma   90.00
#
_symmetry.space_group_name_H-M   'P 1'
#
loop_
_entity.id
_entity.type
_entity.pdbx_description
1 polymer ?
#
loop_
_entity_poly.entity_id
_entity_poly.type
_entity_poly.pdbx_seq_one_letter_code
_entity_poly.pdbx_strand_id
1 'polypeptide(L)'
;MIRKFVGAVAAALAVLAGLWLMIAPFALGTQPEDADWTNATQTEFFTGLGVAVVGLVGVIAFVLAIHETLVVRGLVVPKPKAEPEPEPEPVPVQPQASSAELATLLAPLVEALREDLNTPSRPGGEHRQNGRGSLVGVEETR
;
A
#
# COMPACT_ATOMS: atom_id res chain seq x y z
N MET A 1 2.78 -19.27 -17.25
CA MET A 1 1.63 -18.76 -16.47
C MET A 1 0.49 -19.77 -16.42
N ILE A 2 0.12 -20.42 -17.53
CA ILE A 2 -1.00 -21.39 -17.59
C ILE A 2 -0.94 -22.46 -16.48
N ARG A 3 0.23 -23.05 -16.20
CA ARG A 3 0.41 -24.10 -15.18
C ARG A 3 0.14 -23.60 -13.75
N LYS A 4 0.58 -22.37 -13.42
CA LYS A 4 0.31 -21.75 -12.12
C LYS A 4 -1.18 -21.42 -11.96
N PHE A 5 -1.82 -21.00 -13.05
CA PHE A 5 -3.25 -20.69 -13.07
C PHE A 5 -4.11 -21.94 -12.89
N VAL A 6 -3.78 -23.06 -13.54
CA VAL A 6 -4.47 -24.34 -13.35
C VAL A 6 -4.37 -24.80 -11.88
N GLY A 7 -3.20 -24.67 -11.26
CA GLY A 7 -3.02 -24.98 -9.84
C GLY A 7 -3.89 -24.10 -8.92
N ALA A 8 -4.01 -22.81 -9.22
CA ALA A 8 -4.86 -21.89 -8.46
C ALA A 8 -6.35 -22.22 -8.58
N VAL A 9 -6.81 -22.53 -9.79
CA VAL A 9 -8.20 -22.95 -10.03
C VAL A 9 -8.49 -24.26 -9.31
N ALA A 10 -7.59 -25.24 -9.40
CA ALA A 10 -7.74 -26.50 -8.67
C ALA A 10 -7.77 -26.31 -7.15
N ALA A 11 -6.90 -25.45 -6.61
CA ALA A 11 -6.87 -25.12 -5.19
C ALA A 11 -8.17 -24.42 -4.73
N ALA A 12 -8.67 -23.46 -5.51
CA ALA A 12 -9.93 -22.79 -5.22
C ALA A 12 -11.13 -23.75 -5.25
N LEU A 13 -11.19 -24.63 -6.25
CA LEU A 13 -12.21 -25.68 -6.34
C LEU A 13 -12.11 -26.65 -5.17
N ALA A 14 -10.91 -27.01 -4.73
CA ALA A 14 -10.72 -27.85 -3.54
C ALA A 14 -11.24 -27.15 -2.27
N VAL A 15 -10.98 -25.85 -2.08
CA VAL A 15 -11.56 -25.10 -0.95
C VAL A 15 -13.09 -25.14 -0.99
N LEU A 16 -13.69 -24.86 -2.16
CA LEU A 16 -15.14 -24.87 -2.31
C LEU A 16 -15.73 -26.26 -2.06
N ALA A 17 -15.11 -27.31 -2.59
CA ALA A 17 -15.54 -28.69 -2.37
C ALA A 17 -15.41 -29.12 -0.90
N GLY A 18 -14.31 -28.73 -0.23
CA GLY A 18 -14.10 -28.99 1.19
C GLY A 18 -15.12 -28.29 2.08
N LEU A 19 -15.38 -27.00 1.82
CA LEU A 19 -16.42 -26.24 2.52
C LEU A 19 -17.82 -26.81 2.27
N TRP A 20 -18.11 -27.24 1.05
CA TRP A 20 -19.37 -27.91 0.73
C TRP A 20 -19.53 -29.20 1.54
N LEU A 21 -18.51 -30.06 1.61
CA LEU A 21 -18.55 -31.28 2.43
C LEU A 21 -18.80 -30.99 3.92
N MET A 22 -18.27 -29.88 4.45
CA MET A 22 -18.51 -29.50 5.84
C MET A 22 -19.96 -29.10 6.10
N ILE A 23 -20.62 -28.43 5.15
CA ILE A 23 -22.00 -27.95 5.32
C ILE A 23 -23.06 -28.92 4.82
N ALA A 24 -22.70 -29.83 3.90
CA ALA A 24 -23.58 -30.81 3.27
C ALA A 24 -24.47 -31.60 4.26
N PRO A 25 -23.95 -32.16 5.37
CA PRO A 25 -24.80 -32.94 6.27
C PRO A 25 -25.92 -32.12 6.93
N PHE A 26 -25.69 -30.82 7.12
CA PHE A 26 -26.69 -29.89 7.67
C PHE A 26 -27.64 -29.37 6.57
N ALA A 27 -27.09 -29.00 5.42
CA ALA A 27 -27.87 -28.46 4.30
C ALA A 27 -28.82 -29.51 3.67
N LEU A 28 -28.44 -30.79 3.71
CA LEU A 28 -29.24 -31.90 3.16
C LEU A 28 -30.12 -32.58 4.22
N GLY A 29 -30.04 -32.17 5.49
CA GLY A 29 -30.83 -32.74 6.58
C GLY A 29 -30.49 -34.20 6.91
N THR A 30 -29.30 -34.66 6.54
CA THR A 30 -28.84 -36.03 6.89
C THR A 30 -28.40 -36.11 8.35
N GLN A 31 -27.98 -34.98 8.94
CA GLN A 31 -27.74 -34.83 10.37
C GLN A 31 -29.00 -34.27 11.05
N PRO A 32 -29.57 -34.96 12.07
CA PRO A 32 -30.68 -34.43 12.86
C PRO A 32 -30.24 -33.22 13.70
N GLU A 33 -31.10 -32.20 13.82
CA GLU A 33 -30.80 -30.96 14.55
C GLU A 33 -30.71 -31.16 16.08
N ASP A 34 -31.47 -32.13 16.61
CA ASP A 34 -31.59 -32.41 18.05
C ASP A 34 -30.80 -33.66 18.51
N ALA A 35 -29.83 -34.12 17.71
CA ALA A 35 -29.05 -35.31 18.02
C ALA A 35 -27.53 -35.05 17.94
N ASP A 36 -26.76 -35.88 18.64
CA ASP A 36 -25.31 -35.91 18.53
C ASP A 36 -24.86 -36.18 17.08
N TRP A 37 -23.66 -35.68 16.73
CA TRP A 37 -23.10 -35.89 15.41
C TRP A 37 -22.93 -37.37 15.10
N THR A 38 -23.56 -37.82 14.03
CA THR A 38 -23.36 -39.18 13.55
C THR A 38 -21.91 -39.38 13.12
N ASN A 39 -21.42 -40.63 13.14
CA ASN A 39 -20.08 -40.96 12.62
C ASN A 39 -19.92 -40.53 11.14
N ALA A 40 -21.01 -40.57 10.37
CA ALA A 40 -21.03 -40.11 8.98
C ALA A 40 -20.76 -38.59 8.91
N THR A 41 -21.50 -37.79 9.67
CA THR A 41 -21.32 -36.33 9.74
C THR A 41 -19.93 -35.93 10.22
N GLN A 42 -19.39 -36.59 11.25
CA GLN A 42 -18.02 -36.35 11.69
C GLN A 42 -17.02 -36.61 10.55
N THR A 43 -17.15 -37.75 9.87
CA THR A 43 -16.22 -38.13 8.79
C THR A 43 -16.32 -37.17 7.61
N GLU A 44 -17.53 -36.82 7.16
CA GLU A 44 -17.75 -35.85 6.08
C GLU A 44 -17.20 -34.47 6.44
N PHE A 45 -17.46 -33.99 7.65
CA PHE A 45 -16.99 -32.69 8.12
C PHE A 45 -15.46 -32.63 8.19
N PHE A 46 -14.81 -33.62 8.82
CA PHE A 46 -13.34 -33.60 8.95
C PHE A 46 -12.64 -33.88 7.63
N THR A 47 -13.23 -34.68 6.74
CA THR A 47 -12.71 -34.85 5.38
C THR A 47 -12.81 -33.55 4.60
N GLY A 48 -13.97 -32.88 4.67
CA GLY A 48 -14.19 -31.56 4.08
C GLY A 48 -13.20 -30.51 4.59
N LEU A 49 -12.97 -30.49 5.91
CA LEU A 49 -11.98 -29.63 6.55
C LEU A 49 -10.55 -29.92 6.03
N GLY A 50 -10.16 -31.18 5.94
CA GLY A 50 -8.85 -31.58 5.40
C GLY A 50 -8.66 -31.10 3.96
N VAL A 51 -9.65 -31.32 3.10
CA VAL A 51 -9.63 -30.86 1.70
C VAL A 51 -9.58 -29.34 1.63
N ALA A 52 -10.35 -28.63 2.46
CA ALA A 52 -10.35 -27.17 2.51
C ALA A 52 -8.99 -26.60 2.94
N VAL A 53 -8.34 -27.20 3.94
CA VAL A 53 -7.00 -26.78 4.41
C VAL A 53 -5.96 -26.97 3.30
N VAL A 54 -5.95 -28.11 2.61
CA VAL A 54 -5.01 -28.36 1.50
C VAL A 54 -5.26 -27.38 0.36
N GLY A 55 -6.52 -27.13 0.00
CA GLY A 55 -6.88 -26.11 -0.98
C GLY A 55 -6.40 -24.72 -0.58
N LEU A 56 -6.59 -24.33 0.68
CA LEU A 56 -6.18 -23.03 1.21
C LEU A 56 -4.66 -22.84 1.13
N VAL A 57 -3.87 -23.86 1.49
CA VAL A 57 -2.42 -23.84 1.33
C VAL A 57 -2.04 -23.62 -0.14
N GLY A 58 -2.74 -24.28 -1.07
CA GLY A 58 -2.55 -24.05 -2.51
C GLY A 58 -2.84 -22.61 -2.94
N VAL A 59 -3.92 -22.01 -2.44
CA VAL A 59 -4.26 -20.59 -2.69
C VAL A 59 -3.19 -19.66 -2.13
N ILE A 60 -2.74 -19.88 -0.89
CA ILE A 60 -1.67 -19.08 -0.27
C ILE A 60 -0.39 -19.16 -1.09
N ALA A 61 0.02 -20.37 -1.48
CA ALA A 61 1.21 -20.57 -2.31
C ALA A 61 1.09 -19.84 -3.66
N PHE A 62 -0.09 -19.82 -4.27
CA PHE A 62 -0.34 -19.07 -5.49
C PHE A 62 -0.25 -17.55 -5.28
N VAL A 63 -0.82 -17.02 -4.20
CA VAL A 63 -0.72 -15.59 -3.84
C VAL A 63 0.74 -15.18 -3.64
N LEU A 64 1.52 -15.97 -2.91
CA LEU A 64 2.95 -15.73 -2.72
C LEU A 64 3.71 -15.76 -4.05
N ALA A 65 3.40 -16.73 -4.92
CA ALA A 65 4.01 -16.81 -6.25
C ALA A 65 3.66 -15.61 -7.15
N ILE A 66 2.45 -15.05 -7.03
CA ILE A 66 2.10 -13.80 -7.73
C ILE A 66 2.89 -12.63 -7.12
N HIS A 67 2.93 -12.53 -5.80
CA HIS A 67 3.62 -11.45 -5.11
C HIS A 67 5.11 -11.39 -5.50
N GLU A 68 5.81 -12.52 -5.51
CA GLU A 68 7.18 -12.61 -6.02
C GLU A 68 7.29 -12.12 -7.47
N THR A 69 6.38 -12.52 -8.35
CA THR A 69 6.43 -12.04 -9.75
C THR A 69 6.16 -10.55 -9.88
N LEU A 70 5.36 -9.94 -9.00
CA LEU A 70 5.11 -8.51 -8.99
C LEU A 70 6.32 -7.73 -8.45
N VAL A 71 6.97 -8.25 -7.41
CA VAL A 71 8.21 -7.68 -6.86
C VAL A 71 9.33 -7.72 -7.90
N VAL A 72 9.56 -8.86 -8.56
CA VAL A 72 10.58 -9.00 -9.60
C VAL A 72 10.33 -8.05 -10.78
N ARG A 73 9.07 -7.75 -11.07
CA ARG A 73 8.68 -6.80 -12.12
C ARG A 73 8.77 -5.33 -11.70
N GLY A 74 9.17 -5.04 -10.46
CA GLY A 74 9.27 -3.69 -9.93
C GLY A 74 7.92 -3.00 -9.71
N LEU A 75 6.80 -3.74 -9.80
CA LEU A 75 5.46 -3.21 -9.58
C LEU A 75 5.11 -3.11 -8.09
N VAL A 76 5.87 -3.83 -7.24
CA VAL A 76 5.73 -3.81 -5.79
C VAL A 76 7.11 -3.56 -5.20
N VAL A 77 7.27 -2.44 -4.49
CA VAL A 77 8.47 -2.17 -3.69
C VAL A 77 8.30 -2.91 -2.36
N PRO A 78 9.13 -3.93 -2.04
CA PRO A 78 9.08 -4.58 -0.74
C PRO A 78 9.35 -3.53 0.34
N LYS A 79 8.43 -3.38 1.30
CA LYS A 79 8.75 -2.59 2.50
C LYS A 79 9.95 -3.26 3.16
N PRO A 80 11.10 -2.58 3.34
CA PRO A 80 12.22 -3.15 4.08
C PRO A 80 11.69 -3.57 5.43
N LYS A 81 11.79 -4.87 5.73
CA LYS A 81 11.50 -5.37 7.06
C LYS A 81 12.49 -4.65 7.96
N ALA A 82 11.99 -3.85 8.91
CA ALA A 82 12.84 -3.16 9.88
C ALA A 82 13.77 -4.21 10.47
N GLU A 83 15.04 -4.10 10.11
CA GLU A 83 16.12 -4.87 10.71
C GLU A 83 16.03 -4.60 12.21
N PRO A 84 16.18 -5.61 13.10
CA PRO A 84 16.28 -5.33 14.52
C PRO A 84 17.49 -4.44 14.69
N GLU A 85 17.22 -3.15 14.90
CA GLU A 85 18.24 -2.14 15.10
C GLU A 85 19.11 -2.64 16.27
N PRO A 86 20.42 -2.90 16.05
CA PRO A 86 21.31 -3.15 17.17
C PRO A 86 21.18 -1.95 18.10
N GLU A 87 21.08 -2.26 19.39
CA GLU A 87 20.93 -1.34 20.52
C GLU A 87 21.47 0.08 20.22
N PRO A 88 20.64 1.12 20.39
CA PRO A 88 20.91 2.43 19.82
C PRO A 88 22.23 2.97 20.38
N GLU A 89 23.24 3.06 19.53
CA GLU A 89 24.24 4.11 19.72
C GLU A 89 23.47 5.45 19.68
N PRO A 90 23.71 6.37 20.62
CA PRO A 90 22.97 7.62 20.70
C PRO A 90 23.30 8.46 19.47
N VAL A 91 22.47 8.32 18.43
CA VAL A 91 22.47 9.18 17.27
C VAL A 91 22.08 10.57 17.78
N PRO A 92 22.88 11.63 17.54
CA PRO A 92 22.47 12.97 17.92
C PRO A 92 21.16 13.28 17.21
N VAL A 93 20.12 13.49 18.01
CA VAL A 93 18.79 13.86 17.54
C VAL A 93 18.95 15.12 16.70
N GLN A 94 18.79 15.01 15.38
CA GLN A 94 18.70 16.20 14.55
C GLN A 94 17.50 17.00 15.05
N PRO A 95 17.65 18.30 15.37
CA PRO A 95 16.56 19.11 15.86
C PRO A 95 15.40 19.03 14.87
N GLN A 96 14.32 18.36 15.28
CA GLN A 96 13.07 18.38 14.54
C GLN A 96 12.61 19.83 14.56
N ALA A 97 12.53 20.46 13.38
CA ALA A 97 12.21 21.86 13.26
C ALA A 97 10.92 22.16 14.02
N SER A 98 11.07 22.81 15.17
CA SER A 98 9.95 23.08 16.05
C SER A 98 9.07 24.16 15.43
N SER A 99 7.79 24.19 15.76
CA SER A 99 6.86 25.22 15.27
C SER A 99 7.37 26.65 15.51
N ALA A 100 8.24 26.83 16.51
CA ALA A 100 8.91 28.10 16.81
C ALA A 100 10.00 28.48 15.79
N GLU A 101 10.76 27.50 15.26
CA GLU A 101 11.74 27.75 14.19
C GLU A 101 11.03 28.08 12.87
N LEU A 102 9.93 27.40 12.58
CA LEU A 102 9.08 27.68 11.42
C LEU A 102 8.47 29.09 11.50
N ALA A 103 8.00 29.51 12.67
CA ALA A 103 7.53 30.89 12.89
C ALA A 103 8.66 31.92 12.71
N THR A 104 9.88 31.58 13.13
CA THR A 104 11.07 32.43 12.95
C THR A 104 11.45 32.57 11.48
N LEU A 105 11.34 31.50 10.68
CA LEU A 105 11.60 31.52 9.24
C LEU A 105 10.53 32.29 8.45
N LEU A 106 9.29 32.35 8.95
CA LEU A 106 8.18 33.02 8.28
C LEU A 106 8.07 34.52 8.62
N ALA A 107 8.67 34.96 9.73
CA ALA A 107 8.61 36.35 10.18
C ALA A 107 9.07 37.39 9.13
N PRO A 108 10.17 37.19 8.37
CA PRO A 108 10.62 38.15 7.36
C PRO A 108 9.64 38.29 6.19
N LEU A 109 8.96 37.20 5.82
CA LEU A 109 7.97 37.19 4.73
C LEU A 109 6.69 37.90 5.14
N VAL A 110 6.26 37.75 6.40
CA VAL A 110 5.09 38.44 6.94
C VAL A 110 5.36 39.94 7.08
N GLU A 111 6.57 40.34 7.50
CA GLU A 111 6.94 41.75 7.59
C GLU A 111 7.00 42.40 6.20
N ALA A 112 7.57 41.72 5.21
CA ALA A 112 7.58 42.19 3.82
C ALA A 112 6.16 42.37 3.26
N LEU A 113 5.24 41.44 3.56
CA LEU A 113 3.83 41.54 3.15
C LEU A 113 3.10 42.70 3.87
N ARG A 114 3.43 42.93 5.14
CA ARG A 114 2.87 44.03 5.92
C ARG A 114 3.33 45.39 5.41
N GLU A 115 4.59 45.51 5.01
CA GLU A 115 5.15 46.72 4.39
C GLU A 115 4.49 47.00 3.03
N ASP A 116 4.27 45.98 2.21
CA ASP A 116 3.60 46.10 0.91
C ASP A 116 2.14 46.58 1.06
N LEU A 117 1.41 46.06 2.05
CA LEU A 117 0.03 46.47 2.33
C LEU A 117 -0.09 47.85 3.02
N ASN A 118 0.90 48.24 3.81
CA ASN A 118 0.95 49.56 4.45
C ASN A 118 1.50 50.65 3.54
N THR A 119 2.10 50.29 2.41
CA THR A 119 2.48 51.25 1.38
C THR A 119 1.20 51.72 0.69
N PRO A 120 0.75 52.99 0.88
CA PRO A 120 -0.44 53.47 0.21
C PRO A 120 -0.19 53.41 -1.30
N SER A 121 -1.00 52.62 -2.01
CA SER A 121 -1.01 52.59 -3.47
C SER A 121 -1.13 54.01 -3.99
N ARG A 122 -0.02 54.59 -4.43
CA ARG A 122 0.02 55.96 -4.93
C ARG A 122 -0.71 55.95 -6.27
N PRO A 123 -1.77 56.77 -6.46
CA PRO A 123 -2.57 56.69 -7.67
C PRO A 123 -1.82 57.36 -8.81
N GLY A 124 -1.39 56.56 -9.80
CA GLY A 124 -1.12 56.99 -11.17
C GLY A 124 0.18 57.74 -11.43
N GLY A 125 0.88 57.34 -12.51
CA GLY A 125 1.81 58.22 -13.22
C GLY A 125 3.17 57.61 -13.57
N GLU A 126 3.20 56.92 -14.71
CA GLU A 126 4.31 56.63 -15.61
C GLU A 126 5.69 57.30 -15.34
N HIS A 127 6.77 56.50 -15.31
CA HIS A 127 7.84 56.65 -16.30
C HIS A 127 8.68 55.39 -16.48
N ARG A 128 8.81 55.03 -17.76
CA ARG A 128 9.58 53.95 -18.36
C ARG A 128 11.05 53.90 -17.93
N GLN A 129 11.55 52.69 -17.73
CA GLN A 129 12.90 52.29 -18.17
C GLN A 129 12.87 50.77 -18.47
N ASN A 130 12.25 50.34 -19.57
CA ASN A 130 12.94 50.07 -20.84
C ASN A 130 14.42 49.68 -20.69
N GLY A 131 14.65 48.46 -20.20
CA GLY A 131 15.90 47.73 -20.31
C GLY A 131 15.64 46.38 -20.97
N ARG A 132 15.71 46.37 -22.31
CA ARG A 132 15.71 45.16 -23.14
C ARG A 132 16.74 44.15 -22.62
N GLY A 133 16.27 42.95 -22.30
CA GLY A 133 17.06 41.72 -22.27
C GLY A 133 16.26 40.64 -22.99
N SER A 134 16.26 40.70 -24.32
CA SER A 134 15.66 39.68 -25.18
C SER A 134 16.30 38.33 -24.90
N LEU A 135 15.45 37.31 -24.80
CA LEU A 135 15.78 35.91 -25.01
C LEU A 135 16.43 35.69 -26.41
N VAL A 136 17.20 34.61 -26.54
CA VAL A 136 17.50 33.79 -27.75
C VAL A 136 18.88 33.92 -28.43
N GLY A 137 19.53 32.75 -28.58
CA GLY A 137 20.69 32.39 -29.45
C GLY A 137 21.90 31.95 -28.61
N VAL A 138 22.26 30.68 -28.37
CA VAL A 138 22.33 29.46 -29.21
C VAL A 138 23.02 29.69 -30.55
N GLU A 139 24.18 29.04 -30.67
CA GLU A 139 24.96 28.63 -31.85
C GLU A 139 25.96 29.59 -32.53
N GLU A 140 27.18 29.02 -32.62
CA GLU A 140 28.14 29.01 -33.75
C GLU A 140 29.36 29.95 -33.78
N THR A 141 30.49 29.34 -34.18
CA THR A 141 31.87 29.82 -34.40
C THR A 141 32.77 29.89 -33.15
N ARG A 142 33.90 29.17 -33.05
CA ARG A 142 34.90 28.75 -34.05
C ARG A 142 35.71 27.55 -33.56
#